data_AF-A0A923UJE5-F1
#
_entry.id   AF-A0A923UJE5-F1
#
_cell.length_a   1.000
_cell.length_b   1.000
_cell.length_c   1.000
_cell.angle_alpha   90.00
_cell.angle_beta   90.00
_cell.angle_gamma   90.00
#
_symmetry.space_group_name_H-M   'P 1'
#
loop_
_entity.id
_entity.type
_entity.pdbx_description
1 polymer ?
#
loop_
_entity_poly.entity_id
_entity_poly.type
_entity_poly.pdbx_seq_one_letter_code
_entity_poly.pdbx_strand_id
1 'polypeptide(L)' 'MKQSAKYFLFTFLLLGVISHTLSAQDFILEGKWKISWEDKKEFSNSEFDDAAWADLNELRWKDDLHKT' A
#
# COMPACT_ATOMS: atom_id res chain seq x y z
N MET A 1 42.79 13.75 14.61
CA MET A 1 42.10 12.43 14.62
C MET A 1 40.73 12.43 15.29
N LYS A 2 40.40 13.31 16.27
CA LYS A 2 39.09 13.26 16.96
C LYS A 2 37.90 13.83 16.17
N GLN A 3 38.16 14.68 15.16
CA GLN A 3 37.12 15.40 14.43
C GLN A 3 36.54 14.59 13.26
N SER A 4 37.38 13.80 12.57
CA SER A 4 36.95 12.87 11.51
C SER A 4 36.04 11.76 12.01
N ALA A 5 36.27 11.25 13.23
CA ALA A 5 35.41 10.23 13.84
C ALA A 5 33.99 10.72 14.14
N LYS A 6 33.83 12.02 14.47
CA LYS A 6 32.51 12.62 14.74
C LYS A 6 31.68 12.76 13.46
N TYR A 7 32.30 13.18 12.36
CA TYR A 7 31.60 13.27 11.06
C TYR A 7 31.25 11.89 10.51
N PHE A 8 32.13 10.90 10.69
CA PHE A 8 31.87 9.52 10.30
C PHE A 8 30.65 8.93 11.03
N LEU A 9 30.52 9.18 12.33
CA LEU A 9 29.37 8.74 13.12
C LEU A 9 28.07 9.41 12.65
N PHE A 10 28.15 10.71 12.31
CA PHE A 10 27.00 11.49 11.85
C PHE A 10 26.52 11.03 10.47
N THR A 11 27.43 10.73 9.54
CA THR A 11 27.08 10.17 8.23
C THR A 11 26.51 8.75 8.34
N PHE A 12 27.03 7.95 9.27
CA PHE A 12 26.51 6.59 9.51
C PHE A 12 25.08 6.61 10.05
N LEU A 13 24.79 7.54 10.97
CA LEU A 13 23.43 7.77 11.47
C LEU A 13 22.49 8.28 10.38
N LEU A 14 22.94 9.18 9.50
CA LEU A 14 22.11 9.69 8.41
C LEU A 14 21.76 8.60 7.39
N LEU A 15 22.71 7.71 7.06
CA LEU A 15 22.49 6.59 6.13
C LEU A 15 21.59 5.50 6.72
N GLY A 16 21.69 5.22 8.02
CA GLY A 16 20.85 4.20 8.68
C GLY A 16 19.36 4.56 8.79
N VAL A 17 19.01 5.85 8.74
CA VAL A 17 17.61 6.31 8.77
C VAL A 17 16.93 6.13 7.41
N ILE A 18 17.67 6.24 6.30
CA ILE A 18 17.12 6.13 4.93
C ILE A 18 16.76 4.67 4.59
N SER A 19 17.45 3.69 5.18
CA SER A 19 17.23 2.27 4.86
C SER A 19 15.89 1.68 5.36
N HIS A 20 15.14 2.38 6.22
CA HIS A 20 13.91 1.84 6.83
C HIS A 20 12.60 2.27 6.14
N THR A 21 12.63 3.15 5.14
CA THR A 21 11.39 3.74 4.57
C THR A 21 10.82 3.00 3.37
N LEU A 22 11.37 1.85 2.98
CA LEU A 22 10.92 1.06 1.83
C LEU A 22 10.42 -0.31 2.28
N SER A 23 9.31 -0.33 3.02
CA SER A 23 8.54 -1.56 3.21
C SER A 23 7.35 -1.48 2.26
N ALA A 24 7.36 -2.28 1.19
CA ALA A 24 6.16 -2.49 0.38
C ALA A 24 5.05 -3.00 1.30
N GLN A 25 4.00 -2.21 1.46
CA GLN A 25 2.93 -2.53 2.39
C GLN A 25 1.87 -3.35 1.64
N ASP A 26 1.83 -4.64 1.91
CA ASP A 26 0.67 -5.46 1.54
C ASP A 26 -0.50 -5.04 2.44
N PHE A 27 -1.57 -4.52 1.84
CA PHE A 27 -2.76 -4.07 2.56
C PHE A 27 -3.95 -4.96 2.18
N ILE A 28 -4.56 -5.57 3.19
CA ILE A 28 -5.70 -6.47 3.03
C ILE A 28 -6.89 -5.85 3.76
N LEU A 29 -7.98 -5.66 3.03
CA LEU A 29 -9.28 -5.31 3.57
C LEU A 29 -10.15 -6.56 3.62
N GLU A 30 -10.26 -7.15 4.81
CA GLU A 30 -11.19 -8.24 5.07
C GLU A 30 -12.63 -7.71 5.15
N GLY A 31 -13.59 -8.42 4.55
CA GLY A 31 -14.98 -7.99 4.57
C GLY A 31 -15.86 -8.68 3.51
N LYS A 32 -17.13 -8.30 3.48
CA LYS A 32 -18.04 -8.73 2.41
C LYS A 32 -18.03 -7.67 1.32
N TRP A 33 -17.39 -7.98 0.22
CA TRP A 33 -17.21 -7.10 -0.92
C TRP A 33 -17.97 -7.63 -2.13
N LYS A 34 -18.42 -6.73 -2.99
CA LYS A 34 -19.06 -7.05 -4.27
C LYS A 34 -18.18 -6.50 -5.41
N ILE A 35 -18.03 -7.27 -6.49
CA ILE A 35 -17.24 -6.87 -7.66
C ILE A 35 -17.99 -7.09 -8.97
N SER A 36 -17.82 -6.15 -9.89
CA SER A 36 -18.25 -6.21 -11.28
C SER A 36 -17.09 -5.83 -12.21
N TRP A 37 -17.10 -6.34 -13.43
CA TRP A 37 -16.13 -5.99 -14.48
C TRP A 37 -16.59 -4.82 -15.36
N GLU A 38 -17.83 -4.39 -15.17
CA GLU A 38 -18.38 -3.23 -15.86
C GLU A 38 -18.07 -1.96 -15.05
N ASP A 39 -18.01 -0.81 -15.74
CA ASP A 39 -17.94 0.50 -15.11
C ASP A 39 -19.16 1.31 -15.55
N LYS A 40 -20.03 1.62 -14.59
CA LYS A 40 -21.24 2.42 -14.81
C LYS A 40 -21.40 3.44 -13.69
N LYS A 41 -21.89 4.62 -14.04
CA LYS A 41 -22.03 5.75 -13.11
C LYS A 41 -22.93 5.42 -11.91
N GLU A 42 -23.99 4.67 -12.15
CA GLU A 42 -24.97 4.25 -11.14
C GLU A 42 -24.39 3.37 -10.03
N PHE A 43 -23.25 2.70 -10.26
CA PHE A 43 -22.62 1.81 -9.27
C PHE A 43 -22.12 2.56 -8.03
N SER A 44 -21.93 3.88 -8.12
CA SER A 44 -21.55 4.73 -6.99
C SER A 44 -22.73 5.12 -6.08
N ASN A 45 -23.96 4.80 -6.46
CA ASN A 45 -25.16 5.13 -5.68
C ASN A 45 -25.27 4.19 -4.46
N SER A 46 -25.48 4.75 -3.27
CA SER A 46 -25.66 4.00 -2.03
C SER A 46 -26.89 3.08 -2.01
N GLU A 47 -27.88 3.35 -2.87
CA GLU A 47 -29.11 2.54 -3.01
C GLU A 47 -29.05 1.58 -4.20
N PHE A 48 -27.90 1.45 -4.86
CA PHE A 48 -27.75 0.54 -5.99
C PHE A 48 -27.86 -0.92 -5.54
N ASP A 49 -28.60 -1.72 -6.31
CA ASP A 49 -28.74 -3.15 -6.07
C ASP A 49 -27.59 -3.92 -6.73
N ASP A 50 -26.64 -4.37 -5.91
CA ASP A 50 -25.49 -5.16 -6.31
C ASP A 50 -25.68 -6.68 -6.04
N ALA A 51 -26.92 -7.15 -5.81
CA ALA A 51 -27.18 -8.54 -5.44
C ALA A 51 -26.68 -9.56 -6.49
N ALA A 52 -26.65 -9.18 -7.76
CA ALA A 52 -26.17 -10.03 -8.85
C ALA A 52 -24.64 -10.06 -8.99
N TRP A 53 -23.90 -9.22 -8.27
CA TRP A 53 -22.45 -9.14 -8.34
C TRP A 53 -21.77 -10.29 -7.61
N ALA A 54 -20.56 -10.61 -8.05
CA ALA A 54 -19.74 -11.63 -7.42
C ALA A 54 -19.31 -11.19 -6.02
N ASP A 55 -19.36 -12.12 -5.07
CA ASP A 55 -18.90 -11.91 -3.70
C ASP A 55 -17.39 -12.12 -3.58
N LEU A 56 -16.75 -11.26 -2.79
CA LEU A 56 -15.35 -11.34 -2.39
C LEU A 56 -15.25 -11.22 -0.88
N ASN A 57 -14.40 -12.04 -0.27
CA ASN A 57 -14.16 -12.03 1.18
C ASN A 57 -12.97 -11.13 1.58
N GLU A 58 -12.12 -10.76 0.63
CA GLU A 58 -10.99 -9.87 0.85
C GLU A 58 -10.72 -9.03 -0.39
N LEU A 59 -10.35 -7.76 -0.19
CA LEU A 59 -9.69 -6.94 -1.19
C LEU A 59 -8.22 -6.83 -0.81
N ARG A 60 -7.35 -7.27 -1.71
CA ARG A 60 -5.90 -7.26 -1.50
C ARG A 60 -5.28 -6.24 -2.43
N TRP A 61 -4.72 -5.20 -1.83
CA TRP A 61 -3.85 -4.27 -2.55
C TRP A 61 -2.40 -4.69 -2.35
N LYS A 62 -1.69 -4.82 -3.47
CA LYS A 62 -0.27 -5.11 -3.50
C LYS A 62 0.41 -3.97 -4.23
N ASP A 63 1.21 -3.19 -3.50
CA ASP A 63 2.04 -2.17 -4.10
C ASP A 63 3.09 -2.83 -5.00
N ASP A 64 3.06 -2.54 -6.30
CA ASP A 64 4.00 -3.05 -7.28
C ASP A 64 5.08 -2.01 -7.67
N LEU A 65 5.18 -0.89 -6.93
CA LEU A 65 6.14 0.22 -7.16
C LEU A 65 7.63 -0.16 -7.12
N HIS A 66 7.99 -1.45 -7.09
CA HIS A 66 9.37 -1.96 -7.08
C HIS A 66 9.70 -2.94 -8.22
N LYS A 67 8.98 -2.89 -9.36
CA LYS A 67 9.39 -3.62 -10.58
C LYS A 67 10.02 -2.70 -11.63
N THR A 68 11.14 -2.05 -11.32
CA THR A 68 12.17 -1.62 -12.29
C THR A 68 13.50 -1.44 -11.60
#